data_AF-A0A522YCI8-F1
#
_entry.id   AF-A0A522YCI8-F1
#
_cell.length_a   1.000
_cell.length_b   1.000
_cell.length_c   1.000
_cell.angle_alpha   90.00
_cell.angle_beta   90.00
_cell.angle_gamma   90.00
#
_symmetry.space_group_name_H-M   'P 1'
#
loop_
_entity.id
_entity.type
_entity.pdbx_description
1 polymer ?
#
loop_
_entity_poly.entity_id
_entity_poly.type
_entity_poly.pdbx_seq_one_letter_code
_entity_poly.pdbx_strand_id
1 'polypeptide(L)' 'RHYRVVRMSNKAKHFIQELFKVYIERPQGLPTQIQKRISAEGVERVVCDYIAGMTDRYALDEYKKLFDPYEKV' A
#
# COMPACT_ATOMS: atom_id res chain seq x y z
N ARG A 1 20.46 -16.04 -9.58
CA ARG A 1 19.18 -15.70 -8.90
C ARG A 1 18.14 -16.75 -9.28
N HIS A 2 17.40 -17.32 -8.31
CA HIS A 2 16.39 -18.35 -8.57
C HIS A 2 15.08 -17.73 -9.11
N TYR A 3 14.48 -18.32 -10.16
CA TYR A 3 13.32 -17.76 -10.87
C TYR A 3 12.12 -17.46 -9.96
N ARG A 4 11.87 -18.29 -8.93
CA ARG A 4 10.80 -18.05 -7.95
C ARG A 4 10.98 -16.74 -7.18
N VAL A 5 12.21 -16.43 -6.77
CA VAL A 5 12.54 -15.22 -6.03
C VAL A 5 12.32 -13.99 -6.90
N VAL A 6 12.76 -14.04 -8.17
CA VAL A 6 12.55 -12.94 -9.13
C VAL A 6 11.06 -12.67 -9.35
N ARG A 7 10.25 -13.73 -9.51
CA ARG A 7 8.79 -13.59 -9.66
C ARG A 7 8.14 -12.98 -8.42
N MET A 8 8.55 -13.40 -7.22
CA MET A 8 8.04 -12.82 -5.97
C MET A 8 8.38 -11.34 -5.85
N SER A 9 9.63 -10.96 -6.09
CA SER A 9 10.05 -9.55 -6.03
C SER A 9 9.32 -8.66 -7.05
N ASN A 10 9.11 -9.16 -8.27
CA ASN A 10 8.37 -8.41 -9.29
C ASN A 10 6.91 -8.20 -8.91
N LYS A 11 6.25 -9.22 -8.35
CA LYS A 11 4.88 -9.10 -7.83
C LYS A 11 4.80 -8.11 -6.68
N ALA A 12 5.73 -8.20 -5.73
CA ALA A 12 5.82 -7.30 -4.58
C ALA A 12 5.97 -5.83 -5.00
N LYS A 13 6.90 -5.57 -5.92
CA LYS A 13 7.11 -4.23 -6.48
C LYS A 13 5.82 -3.67 -7.09
N HIS A 14 5.07 -4.49 -7.83
CA HIS A 14 3.86 -4.05 -8.50
C HIS A 14 2.78 -3.59 -7.50
N PHE A 15 2.39 -4.45 -6.54
CA PHE A 15 1.32 -4.07 -5.63
C PHE A 15 1.71 -2.92 -4.70
N ILE A 16 2.98 -2.84 -4.27
CA ILE A 16 3.46 -1.72 -3.44
C ILE A 16 3.37 -0.39 -4.22
N GLN A 17 3.73 -0.39 -5.50
CA GLN A 17 3.65 0.80 -6.34
C GLN A 17 2.21 1.28 -6.50
N GLU A 18 1.27 0.36 -6.71
CA GLU A 18 -0.15 0.70 -6.88
C GLU A 18 -0.78 1.18 -5.58
N LEU A 19 -0.47 0.55 -4.44
CA LEU A 19 -0.88 1.03 -3.11
C LEU A 19 -0.39 2.47 -2.86
N PHE A 20 0.89 2.72 -3.13
CA PHE A 20 1.49 4.03 -2.93
C PHE A 20 0.81 5.12 -3.76
N LYS A 21 0.56 4.85 -5.06
CA LYS A 21 -0.14 5.78 -5.95
C LYS A 21 -1.55 6.09 -5.44
N VAL A 22 -2.33 5.05 -5.11
CA VAL A 22 -3.72 5.23 -4.67
C VAL A 22 -3.81 6.07 -3.40
N TYR A 23 -2.94 5.85 -2.42
CA TYR A 23 -3.00 6.63 -1.18
C TYR A 23 -2.45 8.06 -1.32
N ILE A 24 -1.56 8.33 -2.27
CA ILE A 24 -1.18 9.70 -2.61
C ILE A 24 -2.31 10.44 -3.30
N GLU A 25 -2.94 9.81 -4.31
CA GLU A 25 -4.05 10.42 -5.05
C GLU A 25 -5.30 10.59 -4.19
N ARG A 26 -5.55 9.65 -3.27
CA ARG A 26 -6.72 9.61 -2.40
C ARG A 26 -6.34 9.33 -0.94
N PRO A 27 -5.75 10.31 -0.23
CA PRO A 27 -5.35 10.11 1.17
C PRO A 27 -6.52 9.82 2.11
N GLN A 28 -7.75 10.13 1.68
CA GLN A 28 -9.00 9.82 2.37
C GLN A 28 -9.16 8.31 2.67
N GLY A 29 -8.53 7.45 1.86
CA GLY A 29 -8.58 5.99 2.01
C GLY A 29 -7.68 5.44 3.12
N LEU A 30 -6.77 6.26 3.68
CA LEU A 30 -5.93 5.86 4.80
C LEU A 30 -6.74 5.81 6.12
N PRO A 31 -6.30 5.06 7.14
CA PRO A 31 -6.90 5.16 8.47
C PRO A 31 -6.81 6.59 9.03
N THR A 32 -7.84 7.06 9.73
CA THR A 32 -7.92 8.45 10.22
C THR A 32 -6.74 8.88 11.09
N GLN A 33 -6.16 7.97 11.87
CA GLN A 33 -4.96 8.25 12.67
C GLN A 33 -3.73 8.55 11.81
N ILE A 34 -3.62 7.88 10.66
CA ILE A 34 -2.55 8.08 9.68
C ILE A 34 -2.80 9.38 8.92
N GLN A 35 -4.03 9.66 8.49
CA GLN A 35 -4.39 10.91 7.82
C GLN A 35 -4.01 12.16 8.63
N LYS A 36 -4.17 12.13 9.96
CA LYS A 36 -3.80 13.24 10.85
C LYS A 36 -2.31 13.62 10.80
N ARG A 37 -1.43 12.70 10.42
CA ARG A 37 0.01 12.96 10.29
C ARG A 37 0.35 13.73 9.01
N ILE A 38 -0.53 13.71 8.00
CA ILE A 38 -0.26 14.30 6.68
C ILE A 38 0.03 15.79 6.76
N SER A 39 -0.67 16.54 7.62
CA SER A 39 -0.47 17.99 7.76
C SER A 39 0.91 18.35 8.31
N ALA A 40 1.54 17.46 9.09
CA ALA A 40 2.84 17.70 9.72
C ALA A 40 4.01 17.09 8.92
N GLU A 41 3.81 15.93 8.31
CA GLU A 41 4.90 15.12 7.72
C GLU A 41 4.84 15.06 6.19
N GLY A 42 3.73 15.48 5.57
CA GLY A 42 3.49 15.38 4.14
C GLY A 42 2.94 14.01 3.72
N VAL A 43 2.13 14.01 2.66
CA VAL A 43 1.41 12.81 2.20
C VAL A 43 2.35 11.67 1.80
N GLU A 44 3.40 11.96 1.06
CA GLU A 44 4.33 10.96 0.52
C GLU A 44 5.04 10.19 1.63
N ARG A 45 5.47 10.91 2.68
CA ARG A 45 6.17 10.31 3.83
C ARG A 45 5.23 9.46 4.66
N VAL A 46 4.04 9.97 4.96
CA VAL A 46 3.04 9.24 5.74
C VAL A 46 2.59 7.96 5.04
N VAL A 47 2.38 8.02 3.73
CA VAL A 47 2.05 6.84 2.92
C VAL A 47 3.21 5.84 2.90
N CYS A 48 4.46 6.30 2.72
CA CYS A 48 5.65 5.44 2.81
C CYS A 48 5.70 4.70 4.14
N ASP A 49 5.58 5.42 5.25
CA ASP A 49 5.65 4.84 6.60
C ASP A 49 4.50 3.86 6.85
N TYR A 50 3.30 4.19 6.38
CA TYR A 50 2.12 3.32 6.51
C TYR A 50 2.32 2.00 5.75
N ILE A 51 2.76 2.06 4.49
CA ILE A 51 3.04 0.86 3.68
C ILE A 51 4.20 0.06 4.25
N ALA A 52 5.27 0.72 4.71
CA ALA A 52 6.42 0.04 5.32
C ALA A 52 6.07 -0.65 6.65
N GLY A 53 5.03 -0.17 7.36
CA GLY A 53 4.51 -0.81 8.56
C GLY A 53 3.60 -2.02 8.31
N MET A 54 3.25 -2.32 7.05
CA MET A 54 2.41 -3.46 6.71
C MET A 54 3.18 -4.78 6.75
N THR A 55 2.49 -5.85 7.17
CA THR A 55 2.99 -7.21 6.89
C THR A 55 2.67 -7.59 5.44
N ASP A 56 3.43 -8.52 4.85
CA ASP A 56 3.19 -9.03 3.49
C ASP A 56 1.72 -9.44 3.27
N ARG A 57 1.12 -10.12 4.25
CA ARG A 57 -0.28 -10.55 4.20
C ARG A 57 -1.23 -9.35 4.16
N TYR A 58 -1.02 -8.40 5.07
CA TYR A 58 -1.87 -7.22 5.16
C TYR A 58 -1.78 -6.36 3.89
N ALA A 59 -0.58 -6.14 3.34
CA ALA A 59 -0.41 -5.39 2.09
C ALA A 59 -1.12 -6.05 0.90
N LEU A 60 -1.10 -7.40 0.84
CA LEU A 60 -1.81 -8.14 -0.20
C LEU A 60 -3.33 -8.03 -0.04
N ASP A 61 -3.84 -8.14 1.18
CA ASP A 61 -5.27 -8.04 1.45
C ASP A 61 -5.78 -6.61 1.17
N GLU A 62 -5.01 -5.59 1.57
CA GLU A 62 -5.32 -4.19 1.28
C GLU A 62 -5.32 -3.91 -0.23
N TYR A 63 -4.36 -4.47 -0.98
CA TYR A 63 -4.35 -4.40 -2.43
C TYR A 63 -5.61 -5.05 -3.04
N LYS A 64 -6.04 -6.21 -2.56
CA LYS A 64 -7.28 -6.83 -3.06
C LYS A 64 -8.50 -5.96 -2.77
N LYS A 65 -8.64 -5.41 -1.56
CA LYS A 65 -9.77 -4.53 -1.23
C LYS A 65 -9.88 -3.31 -2.14
N LEU A 66 -8.75 -2.78 -2.60
CA LEU A 66 -8.70 -1.59 -3.44
C LEU A 66 -8.89 -1.88 -4.93
N PHE A 67 -8.46 -3.06 -5.40
CA PHE A 67 -8.36 -3.35 -6.83
C PHE A 67 -9.18 -4.56 -7.30
N ASP A 68 -9.63 -5.44 -6.40
CA ASP A 68 -10.50 -6.57 -6.71
C ASP A 68 -11.97 -6.19 -6.42
N PRO A 69 -12.83 -6.05 -7.46
CA PRO A 69 -14.23 -5.66 -7.29
C PRO A 69 -15.07 -6.63 -6.45
N TYR A 70 -14.59 -7.86 -6.26
CA TYR A 70 -15.31 -8.91 -5.53
C TYR A 70 -14.81 -9.07 -4.08
N GLU A 71 -13.73 -8.40 -3.71
CA GLU A 71 -13.21 -8.40 -2.34
C GLU A 71 -14.07 -7.49 -1.44
N LYS A 72 -14.34 -7.93 -0.21
CA LYS A 72 -15.13 -7.14 0.74
C LYS A 72 -14.25 -6.07 1.38
N VAL A 73 -14.74 -4.82 1.38
CA VAL A 73 -14.08 -3.66 2.00
C VAL A 73 -14.18 -3.73 3.52
#